data_AF-A0A9X8MHM8-F1
#
_entry.id   AF-A0A9X8MHM8-F1
#
_cell.length_a   1.000
_cell.length_b   1.000
_cell.length_c   1.000
_cell.angle_alpha   90.00
_cell.angle_beta   90.00
_cell.angle_gamma   90.00
#
_symmetry.space_group_name_H-M   'P 1'
#
loop_
_entity.id
_entity.type
_entity.pdbx_description
1 polymer ?
#
loop_
_entity_poly.entity_id
_entity_poly.type
_entity_poly.pdbx_seq_one_letter_code
_entity_poly.pdbx_strand_id
1 'polypeptide(L)' 'MTYNPEIHVFTKEQLDEHDLNIASKVHQATVASVVRQLNRKSPGQLLNSSRDNGKSLLWDDEKLKKVLAHIEDS' A
#
# COMPACT_ATOMS: atom_id res chain seq x y z
N MET A 1 -32.30 12.36 -14.47
CA MET A 1 -31.19 11.49 -14.03
C MET A 1 -30.96 11.78 -12.57
N THR A 2 -31.22 10.81 -11.69
CA THR A 2 -31.02 10.96 -10.26
C THR A 2 -29.54 10.71 -9.97
N TYR A 3 -28.81 11.76 -9.58
CA TYR A 3 -27.41 11.66 -9.20
C TYR A 3 -27.35 10.93 -7.85
N ASN A 4 -26.92 9.66 -7.87
CA ASN A 4 -26.69 8.91 -6.65
C ASN A 4 -25.20 9.02 -6.30
N PRO A 5 -24.82 9.76 -5.24
CA PRO A 5 -23.43 10.11 -4.95
C PRO A 5 -22.53 8.91 -4.60
N GLU A 6 -23.10 7.72 -4.40
CA GLU A 6 -22.37 6.48 -4.10
C GLU A 6 -21.97 5.67 -5.35
N ILE A 7 -22.41 6.07 -6.54
CA ILE A 7 -22.09 5.34 -7.78
C ILE A 7 -20.97 6.07 -8.52
N HIS A 8 -19.77 5.50 -8.46
CA HIS A 8 -18.63 5.93 -9.28
C HIS A 8 -18.67 5.22 -10.63
N VAL A 9 -18.78 5.99 -11.72
CA VAL A 9 -18.74 5.47 -13.09
C VAL A 9 -17.41 5.88 -13.71
N PHE A 10 -16.57 4.89 -14.02
CA PHE A 10 -15.28 5.09 -14.66
C PHE A 10 -15.32 4.55 -16.09
N THR A 11 -14.67 5.25 -17.02
CA THR A 11 -14.20 4.62 -18.25
C THR A 11 -13.03 3.69 -17.94
N LYS A 12 -12.67 2.81 -18.88
CA LYS A 12 -11.52 1.91 -18.70
C LYS A 12 -10.23 2.68 -18.39
N GLU A 13 -9.96 3.76 -19.12
CA GLU A 13 -8.78 4.59 -18.92
C GLU A 13 -8.77 5.27 -17.55
N GLN A 14 -9.94 5.76 -17.10
CA GLN A 14 -10.07 6.35 -15.77
C GLN A 14 -9.87 5.34 -14.65
N LEU A 15 -10.32 4.09 -14.85
CA LEU A 15 -10.10 3.00 -13.90
C LEU A 15 -8.61 2.60 -13.85
N ASP A 16 -7.97 2.49 -15.01
CA ASP A 16 -6.54 2.18 -15.09
C ASP A 16 -5.68 3.27 -14.40
N GLU A 17 -6.03 4.55 -14.60
CA GLU A 17 -5.36 5.68 -13.94
C GLU A 17 -5.59 5.69 -12.42
N HIS A 18 -6.83 5.42 -12.00
CA HIS A 18 -7.20 5.30 -10.59
C HIS A 18 -6.42 4.19 -9.88
N ASP A 19 -6.39 2.99 -10.47
CA ASP A 19 -5.70 1.84 -9.90
C ASP A 19 -4.19 2.06 -9.85
N LEU A 20 -3.61 2.71 -10.88
CA LEU A 20 -2.21 3.09 -10.90
C LEU A 20 -1.88 4.10 -9.78
N ASN A 21 -2.76 5.06 -9.52
CA ASN A 21 -2.60 6.02 -8.44
C ASN A 21 -2.62 5.33 -7.06
N ILE A 22 -3.59 4.44 -6.82
CA ILE A 22 -3.65 3.66 -5.58
C ILE A 22 -2.39 2.80 -5.42
N ALA A 23 -2.03 2.03 -6.45
CA ALA A 23 -0.85 1.17 -6.42
C ALA A 23 0.43 1.97 -6.12
N SER A 24 0.57 3.16 -6.73
CA SER A 24 1.70 4.05 -6.50
C SER A 24 1.76 4.55 -5.06
N LYS A 25 0.65 5.03 -4.50
CA LYS A 25 0.56 5.50 -3.11
C LYS A 25 0.85 4.35 -2.12
N VAL A 26 0.28 3.16 -2.34
CA VAL A 26 0.53 1.97 -1.51
C VAL A 26 2.00 1.54 -1.58
N HIS A 27 2.60 1.54 -2.78
CA HIS A 27 4.01 1.19 -2.97
C HIS A 27 4.93 2.16 -2.22
N GLN A 28 4.74 3.47 -2.39
CA GLN A 28 5.52 4.50 -1.70
C GLN A 28 5.44 4.35 -0.17
N ALA A 29 4.24 4.16 0.36
CA ALA A 29 4.03 3.99 1.79
C ALA A 29 4.69 2.67 2.30
N THR A 30 4.61 1.60 1.51
CA THR A 30 5.25 0.30 1.82
C THR A 30 6.75 0.45 1.90
N VAL A 31 7.38 1.01 0.87
CA VAL A 31 8.83 1.23 0.82
C VAL A 31 9.28 2.08 2.01
N ALA A 32 8.61 3.21 2.28
CA ALA A 32 8.94 4.07 3.41
C ALA A 32 8.82 3.34 4.75
N SER A 33 7.77 2.54 4.95
CA SER A 33 7.61 1.72 6.15
C SER A 33 8.72 0.68 6.28
N VAL A 34 9.01 -0.07 5.22
CA VAL A 34 10.02 -1.13 5.23
C VAL A 34 11.40 -0.54 5.51
N VAL A 35 11.80 0.53 4.82
CA VAL A 35 13.08 1.22 5.05
C VAL A 35 13.21 1.67 6.51
N ARG A 36 12.16 2.27 7.09
CA ARG A 36 12.16 2.66 8.51
C ARG A 36 12.31 1.47 9.45
N GLN A 37 11.70 0.33 9.14
CA GLN A 37 11.87 -0.89 9.94
C GLN A 37 13.29 -1.44 9.84
N LEU A 38 13.85 -1.47 8.63
CA LEU A 38 15.21 -1.96 8.38
C LEU A 38 16.27 -1.11 9.10
N ASN A 39 16.12 0.22 9.07
CA ASN A 39 17.03 1.15 9.75
C ASN A 39 17.05 1.00 11.27
N ARG A 40 16.05 0.33 11.87
CA ARG A 40 15.96 0.07 13.32
C ARG A 40 16.52 -1.29 13.71
N LYS A 41 16.88 -2.14 12.74
CA LYS A 41 17.34 -3.52 12.99
C LYS A 41 18.87 -3.56 13.06
N SER A 42 19.39 -4.44 13.91
CA SER A 42 20.81 -4.79 13.89
C SER A 42 21.16 -5.63 12.65
N PRO A 43 22.45 -5.78 12.28
CA PRO A 43 22.86 -6.58 11.13
C PRO A 43 22.34 -8.03 11.15
N GLY A 44 22.33 -8.69 12.32
CA GLY A 44 21.79 -10.05 12.46
C GLY A 44 20.27 -10.12 12.26
N GLN A 45 19.53 -9.11 12.74
CA GLN A 45 18.08 -8.99 12.51
C GLN A 45 17.74 -8.68 11.05
N LEU A 46 18.59 -7.89 10.37
CA LEU A 46 18.51 -7.62 8.94
C LEU A 46 18.64 -8.91 8.13
N LEU A 47 19.70 -9.69 8.38
CA LEU A 47 19.90 -10.99 7.71
C LEU A 47 18.71 -11.93 7.92
N ASN A 48 18.18 -12.00 9.13
CA ASN A 48 16.99 -12.80 9.42
C ASN A 48 15.73 -12.28 8.73
N SER A 49 15.57 -10.95 8.60
CA SER A 49 14.41 -10.37 7.93
C SER A 49 14.46 -10.57 6.42
N SER A 50 15.67 -10.68 5.83
CA SER A 50 15.87 -10.98 4.41
C SER A 50 15.62 -12.45 4.06
N ARG A 51 15.54 -13.35 5.05
CA ARG A 51 15.12 -14.75 4.82
C ARG A 51 13.68 -14.79 4.31
N ASP A 52 13.33 -15.89 3.65
CA ASP A 52 12.01 -16.11 3.05
C ASP A 52 11.55 -14.95 2.15
N ASN A 53 12.49 -14.33 1.43
CA ASN A 53 12.26 -13.19 0.53
C ASN A 53 11.60 -11.98 1.22
N GLY A 54 11.93 -11.72 2.49
CA GLY A 54 11.44 -10.50 3.14
C GLY A 54 9.97 -10.56 3.56
N LYS A 55 9.33 -11.74 3.58
CA LYS A 55 7.92 -11.88 4.00
C LYS A 55 7.62 -11.23 5.35
N SER A 56 8.58 -11.26 6.28
CA SER A 56 8.46 -10.61 7.59
C SER A 56 8.38 -9.08 7.56
N LEU A 57 8.72 -8.45 6.43
CA LEU A 57 8.69 -7.01 6.21
C LEU A 57 7.40 -6.55 5.52
N LEU A 58 6.64 -7.48 4.94
CA LEU A 58 5.37 -7.20 4.29
C LEU A 58 4.35 -6.74 5.33
N TRP A 59 3.41 -5.91 4.89
CA TRP A 59 2.28 -5.55 5.72
C TRP A 59 1.30 -6.71 5.82
N ASP A 60 0.71 -6.85 7.00
CA ASP A 60 -0.48 -7.68 7.16
C ASP A 60 -1.69 -7.02 6.47
N ASP A 61 -2.73 -7.84 6.29
CA ASP A 61 -3.99 -7.43 5.66
C ASP A 61 -4.66 -6.27 6.41
N GLU A 62 -4.59 -6.25 7.74
CA GLU A 62 -5.18 -5.20 8.57
C GLU A 62 -4.53 -3.84 8.29
N LYS A 63 -3.21 -3.80 8.23
CA LYS A 63 -2.47 -2.57 7.93
C LYS A 63 -2.69 -2.12 6.49
N LEU A 64 -2.77 -3.05 5.54
CA LEU A 64 -3.07 -2.71 4.14
C LEU A 64 -4.44 -2.04 4.02
N LYS A 65 -5.47 -2.59 4.69
CA LYS A 65 -6.82 -2.01 4.73
C LYS A 65 -6.84 -0.60 5.32
N LYS A 66 -6.10 -0.36 6.41
CA LYS A 66 -5.97 0.98 7.00
C LYS A 66 -5.33 1.99 6.06
N VAL A 67 -4.31 1.57 5.31
CA VAL A 67 -3.65 2.43 4.32
C VAL A 67 -4.57 2.72 3.13
N LEU A 68 -5.30 1.72 2.63
CA LEU A 68 -6.26 1.90 1.54
C LEU A 68 -7.38 2.88 1.92
N ALA A 69 -8.01 2.69 3.09
CA ALA A 69 -9.05 3.61 3.56
C ALA A 69 -8.55 5.07 3.63
N HIS A 70 -7.32 5.28 4.13
CA HIS A 70 -6.74 6.62 4.18
C HIS A 70 -6.46 7.22 2.80
N ILE A 71 -6.11 6.40 1.81
CA ILE A 71 -5.88 6.84 0.43
C ILE A 71 -7.18 7.24 -0.25
N GLU A 72 -8.28 6.51 0.00
CA GLU A 72 -9.61 6.80 -0.55
C GLU A 72 -10.21 8.08 0.05
N ASP A 73 -9.88 8.40 1.31
CA ASP A 73 -10.29 9.63 2.00
C ASP A 73 -9.46 10.88 1.63
N SER A 74 -8.35 10.74 0.87
CA SER A 74 -7.35 11.80 0.60
C SER A 74 -7.23 12.20 -0.87
#